data_AF-A0A2T3KUE0-F1
#
_entry.id   AF-A0A2T3KUE0-F1
#
_cell.length_a   1.000
_cell.length_b   1.000
_cell.length_c   1.000
_cell.angle_alpha   90.00
_cell.angle_beta   90.00
_cell.angle_gamma   90.00
#
_symmetry.space_group_name_H-M   'P 1'
#
loop_
_entity.id
_entity.type
_entity.pdbx_description
1 polymer ?
#
loop_
_entity_poly.entity_id
_entity_poly.type
_entity_poly.pdbx_seq_one_letter_code
_entity_poly.pdbx_strand_id
1 'polypeptide(L)'
;MDESKPTSSTAKSFPSLLESVVDMKFLILLFCFVVYVDLWLVANHLDPRDMSIIDAYSALLSIPIFQVFLFLGSYSLLMIVGIPIIRSGILLFRLHVLDSYTINNLTKEESKLSDWAMGFVCFSSYSVIDSLFMSSDKYKGLVYYIFSFNSSHGILNLLFKASIVIFWFYCLSLALKADDFELED
;
A
#
# COMPACT_ATOMS: atom_id res chain seq x y z
N MET A 1 -8.70 -59.66 -9.70
CA MET A 1 -8.29 -59.10 -8.40
C MET A 1 -7.27 -58.04 -8.68
N ASP A 2 -7.64 -56.83 -8.27
CA ASP A 2 -6.92 -55.59 -7.97
C ASP A 2 -5.39 -55.55 -8.24
N GLU A 3 -4.78 -54.46 -8.68
CA GLU A 3 -4.98 -53.09 -8.22
C GLU A 3 -4.73 -52.06 -9.33
N SER A 4 -5.65 -51.09 -9.39
CA SER A 4 -5.41 -49.77 -9.94
C SER A 4 -4.31 -49.05 -9.15
N LYS A 5 -3.26 -48.60 -9.84
CA LYS A 5 -2.41 -47.50 -9.33
C LYS A 5 -2.84 -46.19 -9.99
N PRO A 6 -3.49 -45.29 -9.25
CA PRO A 6 -3.26 -43.87 -9.39
C PRO A 6 -2.37 -43.44 -8.23
N THR A 7 -1.13 -43.03 -8.50
CA THR A 7 -0.43 -42.14 -7.57
C THR A 7 -0.19 -40.84 -8.30
N SER A 8 -1.22 -40.01 -8.16
CA SER A 8 -1.31 -38.62 -8.48
C SER A 8 -0.08 -37.83 -8.05
N SER A 9 0.41 -37.06 -9.01
CA SER A 9 0.96 -35.72 -8.86
C SER A 9 0.62 -35.01 -7.53
N THR A 10 1.54 -34.98 -6.58
CA THR A 10 1.47 -34.04 -5.45
C THR A 10 2.88 -33.65 -5.03
N ALA A 11 3.55 -32.80 -5.81
CA ALA A 11 4.85 -32.23 -5.40
C ALA A 11 5.26 -30.91 -6.08
N LYS A 12 4.38 -30.25 -6.86
CA LYS A 12 4.77 -29.04 -7.64
C LYS A 12 4.04 -27.74 -7.31
N SER A 13 3.09 -27.70 -6.36
CA SER A 13 2.28 -26.48 -6.14
C SER A 13 2.74 -25.56 -5.00
N PHE A 14 3.70 -25.97 -4.16
CA PHE A 14 4.18 -25.16 -3.04
C PHE A 14 5.16 -24.02 -3.42
N PRO A 15 6.10 -24.21 -4.36
CA PRO A 15 7.03 -23.14 -4.72
C PRO A 15 6.34 -21.92 -5.35
N SER A 16 5.30 -22.13 -6.18
CA SER A 16 4.63 -21.04 -6.90
C SER A 16 3.79 -20.13 -5.99
N LEU A 17 3.26 -20.67 -4.89
CA LEU A 17 2.53 -19.86 -3.91
C LEU A 17 3.49 -19.00 -3.08
N LEU A 18 4.66 -19.54 -2.76
CA LEU A 18 5.67 -18.81 -1.99
C LEU A 18 6.28 -17.65 -2.80
N GLU A 19 6.51 -17.86 -4.10
CA GLU A 19 6.93 -16.82 -5.06
C GLU A 19 5.85 -15.73 -5.20
N SER A 20 4.59 -16.11 -5.36
CA SER A 20 3.44 -15.19 -5.43
C SER A 20 3.26 -14.33 -4.16
N VAL A 21 3.50 -14.90 -2.97
CA VAL A 21 3.42 -14.16 -1.70
C VAL A 21 4.57 -13.17 -1.53
N VAL A 22 5.79 -13.54 -1.95
CA VAL A 22 6.95 -12.63 -1.95
C VAL A 22 6.72 -11.47 -2.92
N ASP A 23 6.15 -11.75 -4.10
CA ASP A 23 5.81 -10.73 -5.09
C ASP A 23 4.76 -9.75 -4.57
N MET A 24 3.68 -10.24 -3.93
CA MET A 24 2.66 -9.38 -3.32
C MET A 24 3.21 -8.48 -2.21
N LYS A 25 4.06 -9.03 -1.34
CA LYS A 25 4.72 -8.29 -0.24
C LYS A 25 5.55 -7.13 -0.78
N PHE A 26 6.39 -7.42 -1.77
CA PHE A 26 7.22 -6.40 -2.41
C PHE A 26 6.37 -5.38 -3.17
N LEU A 27 5.32 -5.84 -3.86
CA LEU A 27 4.41 -4.98 -4.61
C LEU A 27 3.72 -3.94 -3.72
N ILE A 28 3.15 -4.37 -2.57
CA ILE A 28 2.48 -3.46 -1.62
C ILE A 28 3.49 -2.46 -1.05
N LEU A 29 4.68 -2.92 -0.67
CA LEU A 29 5.74 -2.04 -0.16
C LEU A 29 6.18 -1.01 -1.22
N LEU A 30 6.34 -1.45 -2.47
CA LEU A 30 6.70 -0.60 -3.58
C LEU A 30 5.62 0.46 -3.85
N PHE A 31 4.35 0.07 -3.91
CA PHE A 31 3.25 1.02 -4.06
C PHE A 31 3.16 1.99 -2.90
N CYS A 32 3.33 1.52 -1.67
CA CYS A 32 3.41 2.36 -0.48
C CYS A 32 4.53 3.41 -0.62
N PHE A 33 5.72 2.98 -1.00
CA PHE A 33 6.86 3.87 -1.22
C PHE A 33 6.60 4.86 -2.36
N VAL A 34 6.03 4.43 -3.48
CA VAL A 34 5.69 5.30 -4.62
C VAL A 34 4.70 6.38 -4.22
N VAL A 35 3.64 6.04 -3.48
CA VAL A 35 2.67 7.02 -2.99
C VAL A 35 3.33 7.98 -1.99
N TYR A 36 4.23 7.49 -1.15
CA TYR A 36 4.97 8.34 -0.21
C TYR A 36 5.93 9.32 -0.92
N VAL A 37 6.65 8.86 -1.94
CA VAL A 37 7.47 9.72 -2.82
C VAL A 37 6.59 10.77 -3.49
N ASP A 38 5.42 10.38 -3.98
CA ASP A 38 4.49 11.29 -4.65
C ASP A 38 3.99 12.40 -3.71
N LEU A 39 3.63 12.06 -2.47
CA LEU A 39 3.29 13.06 -1.45
C LEU A 39 4.43 14.04 -1.19
N TRP A 40 5.66 13.56 -1.19
CA TRP A 40 6.83 14.42 -1.04
C TRP A 40 7.06 15.31 -2.26
N LEU A 41 6.81 14.83 -3.47
CA LEU A 41 6.86 15.65 -4.69
C LEU A 41 5.81 16.76 -4.64
N VAL A 42 4.57 16.44 -4.25
CA VAL A 42 3.50 17.44 -4.06
C VAL A 42 3.91 18.48 -3.03
N ALA A 43 4.47 18.06 -1.89
CA ALA A 43 4.94 18.96 -0.84
C ALA A 43 6.09 19.89 -1.27
N ASN A 44 6.88 19.48 -2.26
CA ASN A 44 7.96 20.30 -2.85
C ASN A 44 7.53 21.05 -4.13
N HIS A 45 6.23 21.02 -4.47
CA HIS A 45 5.68 21.64 -5.67
C HIS A 45 6.34 21.16 -6.99
N LEU A 46 6.79 19.90 -7.01
CA LEU A 46 7.39 19.29 -8.19
C LEU A 46 6.31 18.56 -8.99
N ASP A 47 6.15 18.92 -10.27
CA ASP A 47 5.24 18.24 -11.20
C ASP A 47 6.03 17.26 -12.08
N PRO A 48 5.93 15.94 -11.85
CA PRO A 48 6.68 14.96 -12.62
C PRO A 48 6.13 14.76 -14.04
N ARG A 49 4.97 15.34 -14.41
CA ARG A 49 4.33 15.10 -15.71
C ARG A 49 5.05 15.79 -16.87
N ASP A 50 5.56 16.99 -16.62
CA ASP A 50 6.18 17.85 -17.64
C ASP A 50 7.71 17.95 -17.46
N MET A 51 8.26 17.22 -16.48
CA MET A 51 9.67 17.31 -16.13
C MET A 51 10.51 16.40 -17.03
N SER A 52 11.46 16.98 -17.77
CA SER A 52 12.44 16.18 -18.49
C SER A 52 13.39 15.47 -17.51
N ILE A 53 14.05 14.39 -17.93
CA ILE A 53 15.03 13.68 -17.09
C ILE A 53 16.15 14.63 -16.63
N ILE A 54 16.52 15.60 -17.47
CA ILE A 54 17.55 16.59 -17.18
C ILE A 54 17.06 17.56 -16.10
N ASP A 55 15.81 18.03 -16.21
CA ASP A 55 15.21 18.93 -15.22
C ASP A 55 14.99 18.20 -13.88
N ALA A 56 14.60 16.93 -13.92
CA ALA A 56 14.44 16.10 -12.72
C ALA A 56 15.78 15.87 -12.01
N TYR A 57 16.86 15.61 -12.77
CA TYR A 57 18.19 15.48 -12.20
C TYR A 57 18.69 16.80 -11.61
N SER A 58 18.48 17.92 -12.30
CA SER A 58 18.82 19.26 -11.81
C SER A 58 18.05 19.61 -10.54
N ALA A 59 16.75 19.30 -10.50
CA ALA A 59 15.92 19.48 -9.31
C ALA A 59 16.35 18.56 -8.16
N LEU A 60 16.75 17.31 -8.43
CA LEU A 60 17.24 16.42 -7.40
C LEU A 60 18.56 16.90 -6.80
N LEU A 61 19.43 17.50 -7.62
CA LEU A 61 20.69 18.09 -7.17
C LEU A 61 20.50 19.39 -6.38
N SER A 62 19.40 20.11 -6.59
CA SER A 62 19.11 21.35 -5.85
C SER A 62 18.50 21.09 -4.47
N ILE A 63 17.97 19.88 -4.25
CA ILE A 63 17.40 19.49 -2.96
C ILE A 63 18.53 19.20 -1.97
N PRO A 64 18.51 19.82 -0.76
CA PRO A 64 19.50 19.54 0.26
C PRO A 64 19.54 18.04 0.60
N ILE A 65 20.73 17.45 0.59
CA ILE A 65 20.96 16.04 0.97
C ILE A 65 20.31 15.70 2.32
N PHE A 66 20.31 16.66 3.26
CA PHE A 66 19.66 16.51 4.55
C PHE A 66 18.15 16.26 4.44
N GLN A 67 17.44 16.92 3.51
CA GLN A 67 16.01 16.68 3.27
C GLN A 67 15.77 15.28 2.70
N VAL A 68 16.67 14.78 1.85
CA VAL A 68 16.60 13.40 1.32
C VAL A 68 16.76 12.39 2.45
N PHE A 69 17.72 12.61 3.37
CA PHE A 69 17.88 11.75 4.54
C PHE A 69 16.67 11.82 5.48
N LEU A 70 16.10 13.00 5.70
CA LEU A 70 14.88 13.15 6.49
C LEU A 70 13.69 12.44 5.84
N PHE A 71 13.55 12.51 4.51
CA PHE A 71 12.53 11.79 3.76
C PHE A 71 12.65 10.26 3.95
N LEU A 72 13.83 9.68 3.70
CA LEU A 72 14.05 8.25 3.88
C LEU A 72 13.93 7.81 5.34
N GLY A 73 14.45 8.63 6.27
CA GLY A 73 14.40 8.39 7.70
C GLY A 73 12.96 8.43 8.23
N SER A 74 12.17 9.42 7.81
CA SER A 74 10.77 9.55 8.23
C SER A 74 9.89 8.45 7.63
N TYR A 75 10.07 8.07 6.36
CA TYR A 75 9.42 6.87 5.80
C TYR A 75 9.70 5.63 6.65
N SER A 76 10.98 5.37 6.92
CA SER A 76 11.40 4.19 7.70
C SER A 76 10.80 4.21 9.11
N LEU A 77 10.81 5.37 9.77
CA LEU A 77 10.25 5.53 11.11
C LEU A 77 8.72 5.38 11.12
N LEU A 78 8.02 5.90 10.11
CA LEU A 78 6.59 5.67 9.94
C LEU A 78 6.28 4.19 9.75
N MET A 79 7.01 3.48 8.89
CA MET A 79 6.74 2.07 8.61
C MET A 79 7.11 1.13 9.76
N ILE A 80 8.14 1.46 10.56
CA ILE A 80 8.62 0.62 11.67
C ILE A 80 7.89 0.94 12.98
N VAL A 81 7.50 2.19 13.20
CA VAL A 81 6.97 2.66 14.49
C VAL A 81 5.58 3.25 14.33
N GLY A 82 5.41 4.22 13.42
CA GLY A 82 4.15 4.97 13.28
C GLY A 82 2.95 4.08 12.94
N ILE A 83 3.05 3.29 11.88
CA ILE A 83 1.97 2.42 11.41
C ILE A 83 1.63 1.32 12.44
N PRO A 84 2.60 0.60 13.03
CA PRO A 84 2.28 -0.34 14.10
C PRO A 84 1.57 0.29 15.31
N ILE A 85 1.94 1.53 15.68
CA ILE A 85 1.25 2.27 16.75
C ILE A 85 -0.18 2.61 16.35
N ILE A 86 -0.41 3.11 15.13
CA ILE A 86 -1.76 3.43 14.63
C ILE A 86 -2.62 2.17 14.64
N ARG A 87 -2.10 1.04 14.15
CA ARG A 87 -2.82 -0.24 14.16
C ARG A 87 -3.16 -0.68 15.59
N SER A 88 -2.19 -0.61 16.50
CA SER A 88 -2.42 -0.92 17.92
C SER A 88 -3.48 -0.01 18.55
N GLY A 89 -3.51 1.27 18.17
CA GLY A 89 -4.56 2.22 18.60
C GLY A 89 -5.95 1.85 18.07
N ILE A 90 -6.05 1.44 16.81
CA ILE A 90 -7.31 0.95 16.21
C ILE A 90 -7.79 -0.32 16.93
N LEU A 91 -6.87 -1.24 17.23
CA LEU A 91 -7.18 -2.45 17.98
C LEU A 91 -7.71 -2.10 19.38
N LEU A 92 -7.04 -1.22 20.12
CA LEU A 92 -7.49 -0.77 21.44
C LEU A 92 -8.87 -0.10 21.39
N PHE A 93 -9.12 0.74 20.38
CA PHE A 93 -10.43 1.37 20.19
C PHE A 93 -11.52 0.33 19.92
N ARG A 94 -11.23 -0.69 19.10
CA ARG A 94 -12.17 -1.78 18.81
C ARG A 94 -12.48 -2.63 20.04
N LEU A 95 -11.46 -2.95 20.83
CA LEU A 95 -11.63 -3.68 22.10
C LEU A 95 -12.58 -2.94 23.05
N HIS A 96 -12.46 -1.62 23.13
CA HIS A 96 -13.34 -0.80 23.95
C HIS A 96 -14.81 -0.85 23.50
N VAL A 97 -15.07 -1.13 22.22
CA VAL A 97 -16.41 -1.11 21.62
C VAL A 97 -17.05 -2.51 21.54
N LEU A 98 -16.27 -3.55 21.26
CA LEU A 98 -16.79 -4.90 20.93
C LEU A 98 -16.64 -5.95 22.04
N ASP A 99 -15.89 -5.68 23.12
CA ASP A 99 -15.78 -6.47 24.36
C ASP A 99 -15.43 -7.98 24.24
N SER A 100 -15.18 -8.49 23.04
CA SER A 100 -14.61 -9.83 22.78
C SER A 100 -13.26 -9.67 22.10
N TYR A 101 -12.27 -10.53 22.40
CA TYR A 101 -10.98 -10.59 21.68
C TYR A 101 -10.49 -12.02 21.56
N THR A 102 -10.27 -12.45 20.33
CA THR A 102 -9.53 -13.67 20.02
C THR A 102 -8.15 -13.26 19.50
N ILE A 103 -7.10 -13.66 20.24
CA ILE A 103 -5.72 -13.46 19.80
C ILE A 103 -5.47 -14.41 18.62
N ASN A 104 -5.53 -13.86 17.41
CA ASN A 104 -5.05 -14.58 16.24
C ASN A 104 -3.51 -14.65 16.31
N ASN A 105 -2.97 -15.86 16.34
CA ASN A 105 -1.52 -16.11 16.27
C ASN A 105 -1.00 -15.85 14.85
N LEU A 106 -1.00 -14.58 14.44
CA LEU A 106 -0.42 -14.16 13.17
C LEU A 106 1.09 -14.33 13.20
N THR A 107 1.63 -14.79 12.07
CA THR A 107 3.07 -14.85 11.90
C THR A 107 3.65 -13.44 11.84
N LYS A 108 4.92 -13.26 12.23
CA LYS A 108 5.61 -11.97 12.12
C LYS A 108 5.60 -11.40 10.70
N GLU A 109 5.52 -12.26 9.69
CA GLU A 109 5.49 -11.85 8.29
C GLU A 109 4.12 -11.32 7.85
N GLU A 110 3.04 -11.94 8.30
CA GLU A 110 1.67 -11.48 8.02
C GLU A 110 1.38 -10.15 8.73
N SER A 111 1.88 -10.01 9.97
CA SER A 111 1.81 -8.75 10.70
C SER A 111 2.51 -7.61 9.95
N LYS A 112 3.72 -7.84 9.42
CA LYS A 112 4.44 -6.85 8.60
C LYS A 112 3.73 -6.53 7.29
N LEU A 113 3.17 -7.53 6.61
CA LEU A 113 2.40 -7.32 5.39
C LEU A 113 1.17 -6.44 5.66
N SER A 114 0.48 -6.69 6.76
CA SER A 114 -0.64 -5.85 7.21
C SER A 114 -0.19 -4.43 7.57
N ASP A 115 0.97 -4.25 8.21
CA ASP A 115 1.54 -2.91 8.47
C ASP A 115 1.85 -2.18 7.16
N TRP A 116 2.42 -2.87 6.16
CA TRP A 116 2.69 -2.25 4.86
C TRP A 116 1.41 -1.88 4.11
N ALA A 117 0.41 -2.75 4.16
CA ALA A 117 -0.90 -2.49 3.58
C ALA A 117 -1.59 -1.30 4.27
N MET A 118 -1.50 -1.21 5.60
CA MET A 118 -2.02 -0.07 6.37
C MET A 118 -1.29 1.22 6.01
N GLY A 119 0.04 1.20 5.88
CA GLY A 119 0.82 2.34 5.42
C GLY A 119 0.38 2.82 4.03
N PHE A 120 0.21 1.89 3.08
CA PHE A 120 -0.29 2.21 1.74
C PHE A 120 -1.68 2.87 1.80
N VAL A 121 -2.61 2.31 2.58
CA VAL A 121 -3.95 2.87 2.76
C VAL A 121 -3.88 4.26 3.36
N CYS A 122 -3.12 4.46 4.45
CA CYS A 122 -2.96 5.77 5.08
C CYS A 122 -2.40 6.82 4.12
N PHE A 123 -1.30 6.53 3.43
CA PHE A 123 -0.69 7.49 2.50
C PHE A 123 -1.57 7.77 1.28
N SER A 124 -2.21 6.75 0.71
CA SER A 124 -3.09 6.94 -0.45
C SER A 124 -4.36 7.71 -0.07
N SER A 125 -4.96 7.44 1.09
CA SER A 125 -6.10 8.22 1.59
C SER A 125 -5.70 9.66 1.91
N TYR A 126 -4.54 9.87 2.55
CA TYR A 126 -4.03 11.21 2.81
C TYR A 126 -3.80 11.98 1.51
N SER A 127 -3.19 11.35 0.49
CA SER A 127 -3.03 11.93 -0.84
C SER A 127 -4.35 12.43 -1.41
N VAL A 128 -5.40 11.59 -1.39
CA VAL A 128 -6.74 12.00 -1.88
C VAL A 128 -7.31 13.18 -1.10
N ILE A 129 -7.20 13.18 0.24
CA ILE A 129 -7.69 14.27 1.09
C ILE A 129 -6.95 15.56 0.77
N ASP A 130 -5.61 15.51 0.68
CA ASP A 130 -4.77 16.66 0.35
C ASP A 130 -5.13 17.25 -1.04
N SER A 131 -5.28 16.40 -2.05
CA SER A 131 -5.66 16.80 -3.42
C SER A 131 -7.03 17.51 -3.48
N LEU A 132 -7.98 17.09 -2.65
CA LEU A 132 -9.37 17.58 -2.69
C LEU A 132 -9.55 18.87 -1.89
N PHE A 133 -8.86 19.00 -0.75
CA PHE A 133 -9.14 20.06 0.22
C PHE A 133 -8.01 21.07 0.40
N MET A 134 -6.75 20.68 0.13
CA MET A 134 -5.58 21.47 0.55
C MET A 134 -4.77 22.00 -0.63
N SER A 135 -4.66 21.24 -1.72
CA SER A 135 -3.78 21.61 -2.82
C SER A 135 -4.47 22.52 -3.88
N SER A 136 -3.98 23.76 -3.98
CA SER A 136 -4.29 24.69 -5.07
C SER A 136 -3.31 24.58 -6.25
N ASP A 137 -2.38 23.62 -6.20
CA ASP A 137 -1.27 23.52 -7.14
C ASP A 137 -1.63 22.81 -8.45
N LYS A 138 -0.75 22.98 -9.45
CA LYS A 138 -0.89 22.35 -10.76
C LYS A 138 -0.86 20.82 -10.68
N TYR A 139 -0.03 20.25 -9.82
CA TYR A 139 0.05 18.81 -9.58
C TYR A 139 -0.63 18.46 -8.25
N LYS A 140 -1.67 17.63 -8.32
CA LYS A 140 -2.47 17.21 -7.17
C LYS A 140 -2.11 15.81 -6.67
N GLY A 141 -0.99 15.25 -7.10
CA GLY A 141 -0.58 13.89 -6.74
C GLY A 141 -1.05 12.82 -7.72
N LEU A 142 -0.39 11.67 -7.63
CA LEU A 142 -0.50 10.50 -8.51
C LEU A 142 -1.88 9.87 -8.40
N VAL A 143 -2.41 9.73 -7.18
CA VAL A 143 -3.73 9.11 -6.97
C VAL A 143 -4.81 9.94 -7.65
N TYR A 144 -4.80 11.26 -7.45
CA TYR A 144 -5.71 12.17 -8.16
C TYR A 144 -5.52 12.10 -9.68
N TYR A 145 -4.26 12.05 -10.14
CA TYR A 145 -3.96 11.93 -11.56
C TYR A 145 -4.55 10.65 -12.17
N ILE A 146 -4.38 9.49 -11.52
CA ILE A 146 -4.93 8.21 -11.98
C ILE A 146 -6.45 8.30 -12.15
N PHE A 147 -7.17 8.90 -11.19
CA PHE A 147 -8.62 9.00 -11.26
C PHE A 147 -9.12 10.07 -12.22
N SER A 148 -8.37 11.16 -12.41
CA SER A 148 -8.72 12.25 -13.33
C SER A 148 -8.30 11.99 -14.79
N PHE A 149 -7.34 11.08 -15.02
CA PHE A 149 -6.87 10.74 -16.34
C PHE A 149 -7.99 10.13 -17.20
N ASN A 150 -8.18 10.67 -18.40
CA ASN A 150 -9.13 10.18 -19.39
C ASN A 150 -8.39 9.83 -20.68
N SER A 151 -8.31 8.53 -20.98
CA SER A 151 -7.77 8.04 -22.25
C SER A 151 -8.85 7.94 -23.32
N SER A 152 -8.45 7.89 -24.60
CA SER A 152 -9.34 7.65 -25.74
C SER A 152 -10.04 6.28 -25.70
N HIS A 153 -9.50 5.31 -24.98
CA HIS A 153 -10.08 3.98 -24.79
C HIS A 153 -10.81 3.89 -23.44
N GLY A 154 -12.09 4.29 -23.43
CA GLY A 154 -12.90 4.37 -22.20
C GLY A 154 -12.97 3.07 -21.40
N ILE A 155 -13.06 1.91 -22.06
CA ILE A 155 -13.15 0.59 -21.39
C ILE A 155 -11.84 0.24 -20.68
N LEU A 156 -10.69 0.40 -21.35
CA LEU A 156 -9.38 0.09 -20.76
C LEU A 156 -9.11 0.98 -19.54
N ASN A 157 -9.47 2.27 -19.63
CA ASN A 157 -9.34 3.22 -18.53
C ASN A 157 -10.21 2.83 -17.32
N LEU A 158 -11.45 2.41 -17.58
CA LEU A 158 -12.36 1.95 -16.53
C LEU A 158 -11.84 0.69 -15.84
N LEU A 159 -11.35 -0.28 -16.61
CA LEU A 159 -10.76 -1.50 -16.06
C LEU A 159 -9.53 -1.18 -15.19
N PHE A 160 -8.64 -0.32 -15.66
CA PHE A 160 -7.45 0.08 -14.90
C PHE A 160 -7.81 0.76 -13.57
N LYS A 161 -8.73 1.74 -13.59
CA LYS A 161 -9.21 2.42 -12.37
C LYS A 161 -9.89 1.44 -11.42
N ALA A 162 -10.73 0.54 -11.94
CA ALA A 162 -11.39 -0.48 -11.14
C ALA A 162 -10.37 -1.43 -10.48
N SER A 163 -9.34 -1.86 -11.19
CA SER A 163 -8.27 -2.69 -10.62
C SER A 163 -7.55 -2.01 -9.46
N ILE A 164 -7.28 -0.71 -9.57
CA ILE A 164 -6.64 0.07 -8.48
C ILE A 164 -7.56 0.19 -7.27
N VAL A 165 -8.86 0.43 -7.49
CA VAL A 165 -9.85 0.48 -6.41
C VAL A 165 -9.97 -0.88 -5.71
N ILE A 166 -10.04 -1.97 -6.48
CA ILE A 166 -10.08 -3.34 -5.93
C ILE A 166 -8.81 -3.64 -5.15
N PHE A 167 -7.64 -3.26 -5.67
CA PHE A 167 -6.37 -3.43 -4.98
C PHE A 167 -6.31 -2.61 -3.67
N TRP A 168 -6.84 -1.40 -3.68
CA TRP A 168 -6.95 -0.58 -2.48
C TRP A 168 -7.84 -1.22 -1.42
N PHE A 169 -9.00 -1.74 -1.80
CA PHE A 169 -9.88 -2.50 -0.89
C PHE A 169 -9.23 -3.79 -0.39
N TYR A 170 -8.46 -4.47 -1.23
CA TYR A 170 -7.67 -5.63 -0.81
C TYR A 170 -6.63 -5.25 0.26
N CYS A 171 -5.89 -4.16 0.06
CA CYS A 171 -4.95 -3.66 1.07
C CYS A 171 -5.66 -3.22 2.35
N LEU A 172 -6.83 -2.58 2.25
CA LEU A 172 -7.64 -2.23 3.41
C LEU A 172 -8.08 -3.49 4.16
N SER A 173 -8.54 -4.52 3.46
CA SER A 173 -8.90 -5.79 4.07
C SER A 173 -7.70 -6.40 4.80
N LEU A 174 -6.52 -6.47 4.17
CA LEU A 174 -5.30 -6.97 4.83
C LEU A 174 -4.89 -6.15 6.05
N ALA A 175 -5.03 -4.82 5.97
CA ALA A 175 -4.72 -3.91 7.08
C ALA A 175 -5.63 -4.20 8.29
N LEU A 176 -6.90 -4.55 8.06
CA LEU A 176 -7.87 -4.86 9.10
C LEU A 176 -7.87 -6.33 9.55
N LYS A 177 -7.49 -7.26 8.66
CA LYS A 177 -7.55 -8.72 8.87
C LYS A 177 -6.57 -9.23 9.93
N ALA A 178 -5.46 -8.51 10.14
CA ALA A 178 -4.53 -8.85 11.21
C ALA A 178 -5.17 -8.69 12.61
N ASP A 179 -6.33 -8.05 12.70
CA ASP A 179 -7.08 -7.83 13.93
C ASP A 179 -8.43 -8.56 13.92
N ASP A 180 -8.63 -9.58 13.06
CA ASP A 180 -9.92 -10.27 12.93
C ASP A 180 -10.31 -11.03 14.21
N PHE A 181 -11.54 -10.78 14.66
CA PHE A 181 -12.25 -11.46 15.73
C PHE A 181 -13.13 -12.54 15.09
N GLU A 182 -13.01 -13.80 15.51
CA GLU A 182 -14.09 -14.75 15.25
C GLU A 182 -15.20 -14.46 16.24
N LEU A 183 -16.39 -14.11 15.72
CA LEU A 183 -17.62 -14.13 16.52
C LEU A 183 -17.93 -15.60 16.80
N GLU A 184 -17.79 -16.03 18.06
CA GLU A 184 -18.39 -17.28 18.50
C GLU A 184 -19.93 -17.12 18.44
N ASP A 185 -20.56 -17.88 17.53
CA ASP A 185 -22.01 -18.15 17.52
C ASP A 185 -22.38 -19.16 18.62
#